data_AF-A0A920K8V8-F1
#
_entry.id   AF-A0A920K8V8-F1
#
_cell.length_a   1.000
_cell.length_b   1.000
_cell.length_c   1.000
_cell.angle_alpha   90.00
_cell.angle_beta   90.00
_cell.angle_gamma   90.00
#
_symmetry.space_group_name_H-M   'P 1'
#
loop_
_entity.id
_entity.type
_entity.pdbx_description
1 polymer ?
#
loop_
_entity_poly.entity_id
_entity_poly.type
_entity_poly.pdbx_seq_one_letter_code
_entity_poly.pdbx_strand_id
1 'polypeptide(L)' 'MKKPNKLHLLNLLNDLGKSTSSAVMIGDNEHDARTAKAAETIFIICTYGYARIPLKDIHFDFKIDKFSELLTLEVFRR' A
#
# COMPACT_ATOMS: atom_id res chain seq x y z
N MET A 1 -8.89 15.58 -1.42
CA MET A 1 -8.95 14.33 -0.60
C MET A 1 -7.53 13.94 -0.22
N LYS A 2 -7.30 13.41 0.99
CA LYS A 2 -5.96 12.95 1.42
C LYS A 2 -6.05 11.63 2.18
N LYS A 3 -4.95 10.89 2.20
CA LYS A 3 -4.78 9.73 3.11
C LYS A 3 -5.05 10.19 4.56
N PRO A 4 -5.72 9.38 5.39
CA PRO A 4 -6.06 7.97 5.20
C PRO A 4 -7.39 7.70 4.48
N ASN A 5 -8.00 8.68 3.82
CA ASN A 5 -9.28 8.48 3.16
C ASN A 5 -9.14 7.59 1.91
N LYS A 6 -9.81 6.42 1.93
CA LYS A 6 -9.76 5.42 0.84
C LYS A 6 -10.15 5.95 -0.54
N LEU A 7 -11.01 6.97 -0.61
CA LEU A 7 -11.41 7.58 -1.88
C LEU A 7 -10.24 8.21 -2.63
N HIS A 8 -9.14 8.55 -1.94
CA HIS A 8 -7.90 8.94 -2.62
C HIS A 8 -7.39 7.83 -3.56
N LEU A 9 -7.40 6.57 -3.11
CA LEU A 9 -6.97 5.43 -3.92
C LEU A 9 -8.06 4.97 -4.88
N LEU A 10 -9.31 4.88 -4.43
CA LEU A 10 -10.41 4.39 -5.26
C LEU A 10 -10.67 5.30 -6.47
N ASN A 11 -10.61 6.62 -6.30
CA ASN A 11 -10.79 7.54 -7.41
C ASN A 11 -9.65 7.42 -8.43
N LEU A 12 -8.40 7.29 -7.97
CA LEU A 12 -7.25 7.05 -8.84
C LEU A 12 -7.42 5.77 -9.67
N LEU A 13 -7.83 4.67 -9.03
CA LEU A 13 -8.06 3.41 -9.74
C LEU A 13 -9.20 3.53 -10.75
N ASN A 14 -10.28 4.22 -10.40
CA ASN A 14 -11.39 4.50 -11.30
C ASN A 14 -10.95 5.31 -12.53
N ASP A 15 -10.15 6.37 -12.34
CA ASP A 15 -9.60 7.19 -13.42
C ASP A 15 -8.71 6.38 -14.37
N LEU A 16 -8.06 5.33 -13.87
CA LEU A 16 -7.24 4.39 -14.66
C LEU A 16 -8.06 3.23 -15.26
N GLY A 17 -9.37 3.14 -14.99
CA GLY A 17 -10.20 2.00 -15.38
C GLY A 17 -9.74 0.68 -14.73
N LYS A 18 -9.20 0.74 -13.52
CA LYS A 18 -8.68 -0.40 -12.75
C LYS A 18 -9.52 -0.67 -11.50
N SER A 19 -9.40 -1.88 -10.98
CA SER A 19 -9.99 -2.31 -9.70
C SER A 19 -8.90 -2.51 -8.64
N THR A 20 -9.30 -2.52 -7.38
CA THR A 20 -8.43 -2.82 -6.22
C THR A 20 -7.80 -4.21 -6.32
N SER A 21 -8.49 -5.18 -6.93
CA SER A 21 -7.98 -6.53 -7.20
C SER A 21 -6.85 -6.59 -8.23
N SER A 22 -6.66 -5.53 -9.02
CA SER A 22 -5.61 -5.41 -10.05
C SER A 22 -4.50 -4.44 -9.66
N ALA A 23 -4.50 -3.97 -8.41
CA ALA A 23 -3.58 -2.95 -7.92
C ALA A 23 -2.92 -3.36 -6.61
N VAL A 24 -1.75 -2.78 -6.38
CA VAL A 24 -1.01 -2.88 -5.12
C VAL A 24 -0.64 -1.47 -4.70
N MET A 25 -0.87 -1.14 -3.43
CA MET A 25 -0.45 0.12 -2.84
C MET A 25 0.89 -0.08 -2.14
N ILE A 26 1.87 0.76 -2.48
CA ILE A 26 3.19 0.78 -1.83
C ILE A 26 3.28 2.08 -1.03
N GLY A 27 3.69 2.00 0.23
CA GLY A 27 3.79 3.15 1.12
C GLY A 27 4.66 2.87 2.33
N ASP A 28 4.79 3.84 3.22
CA ASP A 28 5.85 3.83 4.22
C ASP A 28 5.40 4.26 5.63
N ASN A 29 4.11 4.52 5.80
CA ASN A 29 3.55 5.01 7.06
C ASN A 29 2.13 4.47 7.34
N GLU A 30 1.62 4.78 8.51
CA GLU A 30 0.32 4.33 9.01
C GLU A 30 -0.89 4.94 8.27
N HIS A 31 -0.73 6.08 7.60
CA HIS A 31 -1.79 6.65 6.77
C HIS A 31 -1.94 5.90 5.46
N ASP A 32 -0.84 5.43 4.88
CA ASP A 32 -0.82 4.58 3.69
C ASP A 32 -1.52 3.25 3.97
N ALA A 33 -1.09 2.57 5.04
CA ALA A 33 -1.68 1.32 5.49
C ALA A 33 -3.19 1.43 5.72
N ARG A 34 -3.64 2.50 6.40
CA ARG A 34 -5.07 2.75 6.63
C ARG A 34 -5.84 3.00 5.34
N THR A 35 -5.24 3.70 4.37
CA THR A 35 -5.85 3.93 3.06
C THR A 35 -6.03 2.62 2.32
N ALA A 36 -4.96 1.82 2.20
CA ALA A 36 -4.96 0.55 1.49
C ALA A 36 -5.94 -0.45 2.11
N LYS A 37 -5.91 -0.59 3.45
CA LYS A 37 -6.82 -1.47 4.19
C LYS A 37 -8.28 -1.07 4.00
N ALA A 38 -8.61 0.22 4.11
CA ALA A 38 -9.99 0.69 3.93
C ALA A 38 -10.48 0.55 2.48
N ALA A 39 -9.56 0.56 1.52
CA ALA A 39 -9.82 0.33 0.09
C ALA A 39 -9.72 -1.16 -0.30
N GLU A 40 -9.47 -2.08 0.63
CA GLU A 40 -9.31 -3.51 0.35
C GLU A 40 -8.26 -3.78 -0.76
N THR A 41 -7.15 -3.05 -0.71
CA THR A 41 -6.05 -3.16 -1.67
C THR A 41 -4.81 -3.71 -0.96
N ILE A 42 -4.09 -4.62 -1.61
CA ILE A 42 -2.84 -5.17 -1.07
C ILE A 42 -1.87 -4.03 -0.75
N PHE A 43 -1.27 -4.08 0.44
CA PHE A 43 -0.33 -3.07 0.93
C PHE A 43 1.07 -3.64 1.14
N ILE A 44 2.05 -2.98 0.51
CA ILE A 44 3.48 -3.23 0.72
C ILE A 44 4.05 -2.06 1.53
N ILE A 45 4.61 -2.36 2.70
CA ILE A 45 5.28 -1.36 3.54
C ILE A 45 6.79 -1.30 3.26
N CYS A 46 7.29 -0.09 3.02
CA CYS A 46 8.72 0.22 3.00
C CYS A 46 9.19 0.55 4.42
N THR A 47 10.20 -0.15 4.93
CA THR A 47 10.67 0.04 6.32
C THR A 47 11.56 1.27 6.53
N TYR A 48 12.01 1.91 5.45
CA TYR A 48 12.95 3.02 5.45
C TYR A 48 12.30 4.41 5.30
N GLY A 49 11.00 4.53 5.61
CA GLY A 49 10.25 5.78 5.43
C GLY A 49 9.75 6.44 6.72
N TYR A 50 8.64 7.17 6.63
CA TYR A 50 8.20 8.16 7.61
C TYR A 50 7.16 7.69 8.62
N ALA A 51 7.11 6.39 8.92
CA ALA A 51 6.21 5.84 9.94
C ALA A 51 6.38 6.57 11.29
N ARG A 52 5.27 7.04 11.87
CA ARG A 52 5.27 7.74 13.17
C ARG A 52 4.97 6.84 14.36
N ILE A 53 4.62 5.59 14.08
CA ILE A 53 4.39 4.53 15.06
C ILE A 53 5.29 3.34 14.73
N PRO A 54 5.57 2.44 15.69
CA PRO A 54 6.35 1.24 15.42
C PRO A 54 5.77 0.44 14.25
N LEU A 55 6.63 -0.04 13.34
CA LEU A 55 6.18 -0.77 12.14
C LEU A 55 5.35 -2.02 12.48
N LYS A 56 5.59 -2.65 13.63
CA LYS A 56 4.81 -3.79 14.14
C LYS A 56 3.34 -3.47 14.42
N ASP A 57 3.01 -2.19 14.61
CA ASP A 57 1.66 -1.70 14.89
C ASP A 57 0.95 -1.21 13.60
N ILE A 58 1.64 -1.28 12.45
CA ILE A 58 1.11 -0.92 11.13
C ILE A 58 0.69 -2.20 10.40
N HIS A 59 -0.49 -2.20 9.81
CA HIS A 59 -0.94 -3.29 8.96
C HIS A 59 -0.22 -3.27 7.60
N PHE A 60 0.22 -4.44 7.12
CA PHE A 60 0.77 -4.66 5.79
C PHE A 60 0.62 -6.12 5.37
N ASP A 61 0.59 -6.38 4.06
CA ASP A 61 0.59 -7.73 3.48
C ASP A 61 2.02 -8.18 3.16
N PHE A 62 2.85 -7.27 2.66
CA PHE A 62 4.28 -7.50 2.41
C PHE A 62 5.12 -6.37 3.00
N LYS A 63 6.36 -6.68 3.32
CA LYS A 63 7.35 -5.74 3.84
C LYS A 63 8.60 -5.78 2.97
N ILE A 64 9.13 -4.62 2.63
CA ILE A 64 10.41 -4.49 1.91
C ILE A 64 11.36 -3.55 2.64
N ASP A 65 12.63 -3.92 2.67
CA ASP A 65 13.71 -3.13 3.24
C ASP A 65 14.49 -2.35 2.15
N LYS A 66 14.27 -2.70 0.88
CA LYS A 66 14.76 -1.98 -0.32
C LYS A 66 13.74 -2.05 -1.45
N PHE A 67 13.64 -0.99 -2.25
CA PHE A 67 12.68 -0.94 -3.37
C PHE A 67 12.89 -2.05 -4.41
N SER A 68 14.13 -2.51 -4.60
CA SER A 68 14.46 -3.62 -5.51
C SER A 68 13.82 -4.96 -5.13
N GLU A 69 13.45 -5.14 -3.86
CA GLU A 69 12.83 -6.38 -3.37
C GLU A 69 11.43 -6.61 -3.96
N LEU A 70 10.78 -5.56 -4.51
CA LEU A 70 9.51 -5.68 -5.23
C LEU A 70 9.56 -6.74 -6.33
N LEU A 71 10.68 -6.87 -7.04
CA LEU A 71 10.85 -7.82 -8.15
C LEU A 71 10.78 -9.29 -7.70
N THR A 72 10.89 -9.54 -6.39
CA THR A 72 10.88 -10.89 -5.81
C THR A 72 9.56 -11.25 -5.13
N LEU A 73 8.66 -10.28 -4.97
CA LEU A 73 7.38 -10.51 -4.27
C LEU A 73 6.42 -11.33 -5.12
N GLU A 74 5.75 -12.29 -4.48
CA GLU A 74 4.80 -13.20 -5.11
C GLU A 74 3.57 -12.50 -5.71
N VAL A 75 3.19 -11.33 -5.18
CA VAL A 75 2.06 -10.55 -5.68
C VAL A 75 2.19 -10.13 -7.15
N PHE A 76 3.43 -10.03 -7.65
CA PHE A 76 3.74 -9.66 -9.04
C PHE A 76 3.99 -10.86 -9.98
N ARG A 77 3.89 -12.10 -9.48
CA ARG A 77 4.15 -13.32 -10.28
C ARG A 77 2.90 -13.87 -10.98
N ARG A 78 1.87 -13.03 -11.18
CA ARG A 78 0.59 -13.38 -11.81
C ARG A 78 0.67 -13.31 -13.33
#